data_AF-A0A2G9PJ80-F1
#
_entry.id   AF-A0A2G9PJ80-F1
#
_cell.length_a   1.000
_cell.length_b   1.000
_cell.length_c   1.000
_cell.angle_alpha   90.00
_cell.angle_beta   90.00
_cell.angle_gamma   90.00
#
_symmetry.space_group_name_H-M   'P 1'
#
loop_
_entity.id
_entity.type
_entity.pdbx_description
1 polymer ?
#
loop_
_entity_poly.entity_id
_entity_poly.type
_entity_poly.pdbx_seq_one_letter_code
_entity_poly.pdbx_strand_id
1 'polypeptide(L)'
;MFERLSPGQIKRCSESRLKALLLYAYREIPYYHGVLAEAGVVSDEEVRLENFNRIPVLTRGTIMKENILGRGLVVNQEANRVYFNWLHGNSLYDPELIMLNTTISPSLRQRVFNQLCNRTYLSTDNPGQVVARINSLKPRSIWSDAEALGKVIGYAKNKPMHSPEFIAVISTVLAPELREDAEATFKCPVYHQYSSEETGPLVITYSPELNANYFPWSHCIETARGGLLVTTLTKPPLIRYKIEVS
;
A
#
# COMPACT_ATOMS: atom_id res chain seq x y z
N MET A 1 -9.33 -11.74 17.25
CA MET A 1 -8.32 -12.74 17.61
C MET A 1 -7.88 -13.41 16.31
N PHE A 2 -6.91 -12.83 15.61
CA PHE A 2 -6.30 -13.48 14.44
C PHE A 2 -5.14 -14.33 14.97
N GLU A 3 -5.41 -15.61 15.21
CA GLU A 3 -4.36 -16.58 15.52
C GLU A 3 -3.29 -16.54 14.42
N ARG A 4 -2.02 -16.64 14.82
CA ARG A 4 -0.88 -16.69 13.90
C ARG A 4 -1.03 -17.91 12.99
N LEU A 5 -1.56 -17.71 11.79
CA LEU A 5 -1.54 -18.73 10.73
C LEU A 5 -0.08 -19.11 10.47
N SER A 6 0.22 -20.41 10.45
CA SER A 6 1.56 -20.88 10.07
C SER A 6 1.89 -20.45 8.63
N PRO A 7 3.17 -20.28 8.25
CA PRO A 7 3.54 -19.93 6.88
C PRO A 7 2.91 -20.84 5.82
N GLY A 8 2.75 -22.13 6.12
CA GLY A 8 2.04 -23.09 5.26
C GLY A 8 0.53 -22.86 5.17
N GLN A 9 -0.13 -22.42 6.24
CA GLN A 9 -1.55 -22.05 6.23
C GLN A 9 -1.78 -20.74 5.48
N ILE A 10 -0.90 -19.75 5.65
CA ILE A 10 -0.93 -18.48 4.89
C ILE A 10 -0.80 -18.79 3.39
N LYS A 11 0.19 -19.60 3.01
CA LYS A 11 0.40 -20.01 1.61
C LYS A 11 -0.84 -20.69 1.02
N ARG A 12 -1.42 -21.68 1.72
CA ARG A 12 -2.63 -22.40 1.25
C ARG A 12 -3.86 -21.51 1.12
N CYS A 13 -4.07 -20.60 2.08
CA CYS A 13 -5.19 -19.65 2.02
C CYS A 13 -5.02 -18.64 0.88
N SER A 14 -3.80 -18.16 0.64
CA SER A 14 -3.49 -17.28 -0.49
C SER A 14 -3.64 -17.99 -1.83
N GLU A 15 -3.22 -19.25 -1.97
CA GLU A 15 -3.41 -20.04 -3.20
C GLU A 15 -4.89 -20.29 -3.53
N SER A 16 -5.71 -20.62 -2.53
CA SER A 16 -7.14 -20.83 -2.74
C SER A 16 -7.86 -19.55 -3.21
N ARG A 17 -7.51 -18.40 -2.60
CA ARG A 17 -8.01 -17.09 -3.03
C ARG A 17 -7.53 -16.73 -4.43
N LEU A 18 -6.25 -17.00 -4.73
CA LEU A 18 -5.68 -16.75 -6.05
C LEU A 18 -6.41 -17.55 -7.13
N LYS A 19 -6.68 -18.84 -6.92
CA LYS A 19 -7.45 -19.66 -7.87
C LYS A 19 -8.86 -19.09 -8.10
N ALA A 20 -9.59 -18.78 -7.03
CA ALA A 20 -10.92 -18.20 -7.14
C ALA A 20 -10.93 -16.86 -7.92
N LEU A 21 -9.89 -16.07 -7.73
CA LEU A 21 -9.71 -14.78 -8.39
C LEU A 21 -9.32 -14.92 -9.85
N LEU A 22 -8.47 -15.88 -10.20
CA LEU A 22 -8.14 -16.22 -11.60
C LEU A 22 -9.37 -16.69 -12.36
N LEU A 23 -10.22 -17.53 -11.76
CA LEU A 23 -11.49 -17.95 -12.37
C LEU A 23 -12.45 -16.78 -12.55
N TYR A 24 -12.58 -15.92 -11.54
CA TYR A 24 -13.38 -14.71 -11.66
C TYR A 24 -12.88 -13.80 -12.78
N ALA A 25 -11.58 -13.54 -12.84
CA ALA A 25 -10.97 -12.70 -13.87
C ALA A 25 -11.22 -13.28 -15.28
N TYR A 26 -11.04 -14.59 -15.43
CA TYR A 26 -11.30 -15.31 -16.68
C TYR A 26 -12.75 -15.20 -17.16
N ARG A 27 -13.72 -15.23 -16.24
CA ARG A 27 -15.16 -15.18 -16.57
C ARG A 27 -15.68 -13.78 -16.81
N GLU A 28 -15.26 -12.82 -15.98
CA GLU A 28 -15.93 -11.52 -15.87
C GLU A 28 -15.16 -10.37 -16.53
N ILE A 29 -13.87 -10.54 -16.85
CA ILE A 29 -13.03 -9.47 -17.38
C ILE A 29 -12.52 -9.85 -18.78
N PRO A 30 -13.01 -9.21 -19.85
CA PRO A 30 -12.69 -9.56 -21.23
C PRO A 30 -11.19 -9.68 -21.52
N TYR A 31 -10.40 -8.75 -20.98
CA TYR A 31 -8.94 -8.79 -21.10
C TYR A 31 -8.33 -10.08 -20.52
N TYR A 32 -8.76 -10.49 -19.32
CA TYR A 32 -8.22 -11.67 -18.66
C TYR A 32 -8.72 -12.99 -19.24
N HIS A 33 -9.85 -12.99 -19.95
CA HIS A 33 -10.34 -14.18 -20.64
C HIS A 33 -9.31 -14.72 -21.63
N GLY A 34 -8.85 -13.87 -22.57
CA GLY A 34 -7.84 -14.26 -23.55
C GLY A 34 -6.47 -14.54 -22.91
N VAL A 35 -6.01 -13.64 -22.04
CA VAL A 35 -4.68 -13.73 -21.42
C VAL A 35 -4.50 -15.01 -20.59
N LEU A 36 -5.51 -15.41 -19.81
CA LEU A 36 -5.41 -16.59 -18.96
C LEU A 36 -5.56 -17.90 -19.75
N ALA A 37 -6.33 -17.90 -20.85
CA ALA A 37 -6.42 -19.03 -21.77
C ALA A 37 -5.11 -19.23 -22.54
N GLU A 38 -4.57 -18.17 -23.15
CA GLU A 38 -3.32 -18.21 -23.92
C GLU A 38 -2.11 -18.62 -23.06
N ALA A 39 -2.06 -18.14 -21.81
CA ALA A 39 -1.04 -18.56 -20.84
C ALA A 39 -1.20 -20.01 -20.36
N GLY A 40 -2.32 -20.67 -20.66
CA GLY A 40 -2.66 -22.01 -20.19
C GLY A 40 -2.91 -22.08 -18.67
N VAL A 41 -3.27 -20.94 -18.05
CA VAL A 41 -3.53 -20.85 -16.61
C VAL A 41 -4.94 -21.31 -16.29
N VAL A 42 -5.88 -21.03 -17.19
CA VAL A 42 -7.27 -21.52 -17.09
C VAL A 42 -7.62 -22.29 -18.35
N SER A 43 -8.05 -23.54 -18.18
CA SER A 43 -8.60 -24.42 -19.23
C SER A 43 -9.76 -25.17 -18.61
N ASP A 44 -10.90 -25.25 -19.31
CA ASP A 44 -12.07 -26.02 -18.85
C ASP A 44 -12.52 -25.67 -17.42
N GLU A 45 -12.42 -24.39 -17.06
CA GLU A 45 -12.69 -23.86 -15.71
C GLU A 45 -11.78 -24.39 -14.59
N GLU A 46 -10.68 -25.05 -14.92
CA GLU A 46 -9.65 -25.46 -13.97
C GLU A 46 -8.45 -24.51 -13.98
N VAL A 47 -7.94 -24.18 -12.79
CA VAL A 47 -6.77 -23.30 -12.62
C VAL A 47 -5.49 -24.10 -12.43
N ARG A 48 -4.55 -23.91 -13.36
CA ARG A 48 -3.20 -24.51 -13.34
C ARG A 48 -2.16 -23.48 -12.90
N LEU A 49 -1.92 -23.40 -11.58
CA LEU A 49 -0.99 -22.42 -10.99
C LEU A 49 0.47 -22.62 -11.44
N GLU A 50 0.85 -23.81 -11.90
CA GLU A 50 2.16 -24.07 -12.51
C GLU A 50 2.45 -23.17 -13.73
N ASN A 51 1.40 -22.74 -14.44
CA ASN A 51 1.50 -21.84 -15.58
C ASN A 51 1.39 -20.36 -15.20
N PHE A 52 1.25 -20.02 -13.90
CA PHE A 52 1.06 -18.64 -13.45
C PHE A 52 2.16 -17.70 -13.95
N ASN A 53 3.41 -18.18 -13.98
CA ASN A 53 4.56 -17.41 -14.45
C ASN A 53 4.55 -17.14 -15.97
N ARG A 54 3.63 -17.73 -16.74
CA ARG A 54 3.43 -17.49 -18.18
C ARG A 54 2.49 -16.32 -18.45
N ILE A 55 1.74 -15.86 -17.45
CA ILE A 55 0.88 -14.69 -17.61
C ILE A 55 1.78 -13.48 -17.92
N PRO A 56 1.51 -12.71 -18.98
CA PRO A 56 2.26 -11.51 -19.31
C PRO A 56 2.19 -10.50 -18.16
N VAL A 57 3.28 -9.75 -17.99
CA VAL A 57 3.35 -8.68 -16.98
C VAL A 57 2.33 -7.60 -17.33
N LEU A 58 1.49 -7.25 -16.35
CA LEU A 58 0.52 -6.17 -16.49
C LEU A 58 1.20 -4.83 -16.23
N THR A 59 0.97 -3.86 -17.11
CA THR A 59 1.51 -2.50 -16.99
C THR A 59 0.38 -1.48 -16.86
N ARG A 60 0.70 -0.28 -16.37
CA ARG A 60 -0.25 0.85 -16.32
C ARG A 60 -0.82 1.15 -17.71
N GLY A 61 0.02 1.15 -18.74
CA GLY A 61 -0.41 1.36 -20.14
C GLY A 61 -1.44 0.33 -20.60
N THR A 62 -1.27 -0.94 -20.21
CA THR A 62 -2.24 -2.01 -20.51
C THR A 62 -3.58 -1.78 -19.79
N ILE A 63 -3.54 -1.41 -18.51
CA ILE A 63 -4.76 -1.12 -17.73
C ILE A 63 -5.57 -0.01 -18.39
N MET A 64 -4.91 1.07 -18.81
CA MET A 64 -5.58 2.21 -19.45
C MET A 64 -6.11 1.86 -20.83
N LYS A 65 -5.32 1.17 -21.66
CA LYS A 65 -5.71 0.79 -23.03
C LYS A 65 -6.92 -0.16 -23.05
N GLU A 66 -6.90 -1.16 -22.18
CA GLU A 66 -7.90 -2.23 -22.16
C GLU A 66 -9.04 -1.95 -21.15
N ASN A 67 -9.02 -0.77 -20.50
CA ASN A 67 -9.99 -0.32 -19.51
C ASN A 67 -10.31 -1.37 -18.42
N ILE A 68 -9.29 -2.06 -17.92
CA ILE A 68 -9.43 -3.26 -17.07
C ILE A 68 -10.16 -2.96 -15.75
N LEU A 69 -9.94 -1.77 -15.19
CA LEU A 69 -10.41 -1.41 -13.85
C LEU A 69 -11.68 -0.56 -13.84
N GLY A 70 -12.10 -0.01 -14.99
CA GLY A 70 -13.23 0.92 -15.08
C GLY A 70 -13.09 2.14 -14.15
N ARG A 71 -13.56 2.01 -12.90
CA ARG A 71 -13.55 3.06 -11.84
C ARG A 71 -12.37 2.97 -10.85
N GLY A 72 -11.40 2.09 -11.10
CA GLY A 72 -10.21 1.93 -10.25
C GLY A 72 -10.32 0.78 -9.23
N LEU A 73 -9.18 0.41 -8.64
CA LEU A 73 -9.08 -0.69 -7.67
C LEU A 73 -9.57 -0.27 -6.28
N VAL A 74 -10.39 -1.10 -5.63
CA VAL A 74 -10.79 -0.88 -4.23
C VAL A 74 -9.98 -1.79 -3.31
N VAL A 75 -8.95 -1.22 -2.67
CA VAL A 75 -8.18 -1.89 -1.61
C VAL A 75 -8.63 -1.37 -0.24
N ASN A 76 -8.79 -2.26 0.74
CA ASN A 76 -9.10 -1.86 2.10
C ASN A 76 -7.86 -1.26 2.79
N GLN A 77 -7.66 0.04 2.59
CA GLN A 77 -6.50 0.79 3.09
C GLN A 77 -6.45 0.82 4.63
N GLU A 78 -7.61 0.87 5.29
CA GLU A 78 -7.71 0.91 6.75
C GLU A 78 -7.18 -0.38 7.38
N ALA A 79 -7.58 -1.55 6.85
CA ALA A 79 -7.11 -2.84 7.35
C ALA A 79 -5.60 -3.01 7.15
N ASN A 80 -5.09 -2.61 5.98
CA ASN A 80 -3.66 -2.67 5.67
C ASN A 80 -2.85 -1.77 6.61
N ARG A 81 -3.30 -0.55 6.86
CA ARG A 81 -2.65 0.37 7.80
C ARG A 81 -2.65 -0.15 9.23
N VAL A 82 -3.80 -0.61 9.74
CA VAL A 82 -3.91 -1.18 11.09
C VAL A 82 -2.95 -2.35 11.28
N TYR A 83 -2.87 -3.24 10.28
CA TYR A 83 -1.92 -4.35 10.35
C TYR A 83 -0.47 -3.88 10.29
N PHE A 84 -0.14 -2.91 9.42
CA PHE A 84 1.21 -2.40 9.31
C PHE A 84 1.67 -1.78 10.63
N ASN A 85 0.84 -0.94 11.24
CA ASN A 85 1.07 -0.39 12.58
C ASN A 85 1.31 -1.52 13.60
N TRP A 86 0.47 -2.57 13.59
CA TRP A 86 0.63 -3.72 14.48
C TRP A 86 1.94 -4.49 14.28
N LEU A 87 2.41 -4.65 13.04
CA LEU A 87 3.72 -5.26 12.75
C LEU A 87 4.89 -4.47 13.38
N HIS A 88 4.74 -3.15 13.49
CA HIS A 88 5.69 -2.26 14.17
C HIS A 88 5.44 -2.13 15.68
N GLY A 89 4.64 -3.04 16.25
CA GLY A 89 4.36 -3.08 17.68
C GLY A 89 3.42 -2.00 18.17
N ASN A 90 2.76 -1.26 17.28
CA ASN A 90 1.78 -0.25 17.67
C ASN A 90 0.45 -0.92 18.09
N SER A 91 -0.17 -0.36 19.11
CA SER A 91 -1.55 -0.60 19.50
C SER A 91 -2.51 0.27 18.68
N LEU A 92 -3.79 -0.11 18.63
CA LEU A 92 -4.85 0.71 18.05
C LEU A 92 -5.00 2.08 18.75
N TYR A 93 -4.59 2.18 20.01
CA TYR A 93 -4.71 3.42 20.78
C TYR A 93 -3.45 4.28 20.78
N ASP A 94 -2.37 3.82 20.15
CA ASP A 94 -1.17 4.64 20.02
C ASP A 94 -1.45 5.83 19.10
N PRO A 95 -0.95 7.04 19.40
CA PRO A 95 -1.28 8.21 18.60
C PRO A 95 -0.75 8.06 17.17
N GLU A 96 -1.66 8.11 16.21
CA GLU A 96 -1.36 8.03 14.77
C GLU A 96 -1.63 9.39 14.14
N LEU A 97 -0.67 9.89 13.36
CA LEU A 97 -0.84 11.12 12.59
C LEU A 97 -0.96 10.80 11.11
N ILE A 98 -2.01 11.31 10.46
CA ILE A 98 -2.15 11.34 9.01
C ILE A 98 -2.02 12.78 8.54
N MET A 99 -1.07 13.01 7.65
CA MET A 99 -0.70 14.31 7.15
C MET A 99 -0.84 14.32 5.64
N LEU A 100 -1.77 15.10 5.11
CA LEU A 100 -2.01 15.15 3.67
C LEU A 100 -2.02 16.59 3.22
N ASN A 101 -1.66 16.82 1.96
CA ASN A 101 -1.71 18.15 1.38
C ASN A 101 -3.16 18.63 1.18
N THR A 102 -4.09 17.69 1.06
CA THR A 102 -5.52 17.98 0.89
C THR A 102 -6.29 17.81 2.19
N THR A 103 -7.24 18.71 2.44
CA THR A 103 -8.16 18.56 3.56
C THR A 103 -9.19 17.48 3.22
N ILE A 104 -9.13 16.35 3.92
CA ILE A 104 -10.14 15.31 3.84
C ILE A 104 -11.18 15.55 4.93
N SER A 105 -12.44 15.71 4.54
CA SER A 105 -13.55 15.72 5.49
C SER A 105 -14.02 14.28 5.73
N PRO A 106 -13.74 13.67 6.90
CA PRO A 106 -14.12 12.29 7.16
C PRO A 106 -15.64 12.16 7.33
N SER A 107 -16.21 11.10 6.77
CA SER A 107 -17.60 10.70 7.07
C SER A 107 -17.79 10.44 8.57
N LEU A 108 -19.04 10.47 9.06
CA LEU A 108 -19.35 10.18 10.47
C LEU A 108 -18.77 8.83 10.92
N ARG A 109 -18.92 7.79 10.10
CA ARG A 109 -18.35 6.46 10.36
C ARG A 109 -16.83 6.53 10.52
N GLN A 110 -16.15 7.31 9.67
CA GLN A 110 -14.71 7.45 9.71
C GLN A 110 -14.26 8.28 10.92
N ARG A 111 -15.02 9.30 11.33
CA ARG A 111 -14.75 10.04 12.57
C ARG A 111 -14.76 9.13 13.80
N VAL A 112 -15.78 8.26 13.92
CA VAL A 112 -15.86 7.29 15.01
C VAL A 112 -14.67 6.33 14.95
N PHE A 113 -14.36 5.79 13.78
CA PHE A 113 -13.22 4.89 13.61
C PHE A 113 -11.88 5.56 13.95
N ASN A 114 -11.70 6.82 13.56
CA ASN A 114 -10.50 7.61 13.85
C ASN A 114 -10.33 7.85 15.35
N GLN A 115 -11.42 8.10 16.08
CA GLN A 115 -11.37 8.20 17.55
C GLN A 115 -10.97 6.87 18.19
N LEU A 116 -11.49 5.75 17.71
CA LEU A 116 -11.10 4.42 18.20
C LEU A 116 -9.63 4.11 17.94
N CYS A 117 -9.07 4.61 16.82
CA CYS A 117 -7.69 4.38 16.43
C CYS A 117 -6.71 5.49 16.89
N ASN A 118 -7.12 6.37 17.81
CA ASN A 118 -6.37 7.55 18.25
C ASN A 118 -5.69 8.33 17.11
N ARG A 119 -6.45 8.55 16.03
CA ARG A 119 -5.94 9.08 14.77
C ARG A 119 -6.25 10.56 14.60
N THR A 120 -5.22 11.34 14.30
CA THR A 120 -5.32 12.76 13.97
C THR A 120 -5.07 12.96 12.48
N TYR A 121 -5.91 13.75 11.81
CA TYR A 121 -5.69 14.21 10.44
C TYR A 121 -5.27 15.67 10.44
N LEU A 122 -4.24 16.01 9.68
CA LEU A 122 -3.79 17.38 9.49
C LEU A 122 -3.59 17.68 8.00
N SER A 123 -4.08 18.85 7.59
CA SER A 123 -3.65 19.49 6.35
C SER A 123 -2.29 20.13 6.56
N THR A 124 -1.44 20.13 5.54
CA THR A 124 -0.13 20.83 5.55
C THR A 124 -0.17 22.28 5.07
N ASP A 125 -1.35 22.89 4.98
CA ASP A 125 -1.50 24.32 4.62
C ASP A 125 -0.67 25.24 5.53
N ASN A 126 -0.51 24.87 6.81
CA ASN A 126 0.35 25.55 7.77
C ASN A 126 1.37 24.58 8.39
N PRO A 127 2.59 24.47 7.81
CA PRO A 127 3.58 23.51 8.29
C PRO A 127 4.05 23.79 9.72
N GLY A 128 3.96 25.05 10.19
CA GLY A 128 4.28 25.39 11.59
C GLY A 128 3.30 24.80 12.59
N GLN A 129 2.00 24.83 12.28
CA GLN A 129 0.98 24.16 13.08
C GLN A 129 1.20 22.64 13.10
N VAL A 130 1.58 22.06 11.96
CA VAL A 130 1.85 20.63 11.86
C VAL A 130 3.05 20.23 12.70
N VAL A 131 4.18 20.95 12.62
CA VAL A 131 5.35 20.70 13.47
C VAL A 131 5.02 20.82 14.96
N ALA A 132 4.30 21.87 15.37
CA ALA A 132 3.88 22.03 16.75
C ALA A 132 2.97 20.87 17.21
N ARG A 133 2.11 20.39 16.31
CA ARG A 133 1.21 19.27 16.60
C ARG A 133 1.96 17.94 16.68
N ILE A 134 2.94 17.67 15.81
CA ILE A 134 3.81 16.49 15.90
C ILE A 134 4.51 16.44 17.26
N ASN A 135 5.11 17.55 17.67
CA ASN A 135 5.87 17.62 18.93
C ASN A 135 5.00 17.51 20.18
N SER A 136 3.74 17.95 20.12
CA SER A 136 2.80 17.85 21.25
C SER A 136 2.05 16.51 21.30
N LEU A 137 1.60 16.01 20.15
CA LEU A 137 0.90 14.73 20.03
C LEU A 137 1.83 13.53 20.28
N LYS A 138 3.11 13.68 19.92
CA LYS A 138 4.12 12.61 19.94
C LYS A 138 3.62 11.32 19.26
N PRO A 139 3.27 11.40 17.96
CA PRO A 139 2.75 10.25 17.26
C PRO A 139 3.75 9.09 17.25
N ARG A 140 3.24 7.87 17.38
CA ARG A 140 4.04 6.65 17.23
C ARG A 140 4.26 6.33 15.75
N SER A 141 3.32 6.71 14.87
CA SER A 141 3.46 6.58 13.42
C SER A 141 2.92 7.80 12.69
N ILE A 142 3.57 8.17 11.58
CA ILE A 142 3.11 9.22 10.68
C ILE A 142 2.86 8.62 9.29
N TRP A 143 1.69 8.90 8.73
CA TRP A 143 1.36 8.59 7.34
C TRP A 143 1.26 9.89 6.56
N SER A 144 1.94 9.99 5.42
CA SER A 144 1.99 11.22 4.65
C SER A 144 1.98 10.98 3.16
N ASP A 145 1.42 11.89 2.36
CA ASP A 145 1.82 11.98 0.96
C ASP A 145 3.21 12.66 0.83
N ALA A 146 3.88 12.48 -0.31
CA ALA A 146 5.24 12.98 -0.52
C ALA A 146 5.32 14.52 -0.50
N GLU A 147 4.30 15.22 -1.00
CA GLU A 147 4.29 16.68 -1.07
C GLU A 147 4.17 17.30 0.33
N ALA A 148 3.24 16.78 1.13
CA ALA A 148 3.00 17.17 2.52
C ALA A 148 4.26 16.95 3.38
N LEU A 149 4.93 15.80 3.21
CA LEU A 149 6.17 15.49 3.91
C LEU A 149 7.27 16.49 3.55
N GLY A 150 7.45 16.79 2.26
CA GLY A 150 8.44 17.77 1.80
C GLY A 150 8.21 19.17 2.39
N LYS A 151 6.96 19.64 2.45
CA LYS A 151 6.60 20.94 3.06
C LYS A 151 6.98 20.99 4.54
N VAL A 152 6.67 19.93 5.29
CA VAL A 152 6.97 19.87 6.74
C VAL A 152 8.46 19.77 7.00
N ILE A 153 9.20 18.96 6.25
CA ILE A 153 10.67 18.88 6.36
C ILE A 153 11.30 20.25 6.09
N GLY A 154 10.88 20.92 5.00
CA GLY A 154 11.40 22.25 4.65
C GLY A 154 11.24 23.25 5.79
N TYR A 155 10.09 23.24 6.48
CA TYR A 155 9.83 24.09 7.64
C TYR A 155 10.55 23.63 8.92
N ALA A 156 10.70 22.31 9.12
CA ALA A 156 11.28 21.69 10.31
C ALA A 156 12.82 21.82 10.38
N LYS A 157 13.49 22.27 9.31
CA LYS A 157 14.95 22.47 9.28
C LYS A 157 15.42 23.24 10.52
N ASN A 158 16.39 22.64 11.23
CA ASN A 158 17.00 23.16 12.46
C ASN A 158 16.04 23.35 13.66
N LYS A 159 14.86 22.71 13.64
CA LYS A 159 13.92 22.71 14.77
C LYS A 159 13.95 21.35 15.48
N PRO A 160 13.69 21.30 16.79
CA PRO A 160 13.49 20.04 17.49
C PRO A 160 12.25 19.34 16.94
N MET A 161 12.40 18.05 16.59
CA MET A 161 11.34 17.21 16.08
C MET A 161 11.21 15.95 16.94
N HIS A 162 9.97 15.59 17.27
CA HIS A 162 9.65 14.28 17.82
C HIS A 162 9.95 13.19 16.79
N SER A 163 10.57 12.10 17.26
CA SER A 163 10.89 10.93 16.47
C SER A 163 9.81 9.87 16.62
N PRO A 164 8.96 9.63 15.61
CA PRO A 164 8.03 8.50 15.62
C PRO A 164 8.78 7.17 15.47
N GLU A 165 8.08 6.05 15.62
CA GLU A 165 8.61 4.72 15.34
C GLU A 165 8.91 4.56 13.84
N PHE A 166 8.04 5.13 12.99
CA PHE A 166 8.24 5.16 11.53
C PHE A 166 7.39 6.23 10.86
N ILE A 167 7.74 6.51 9.60
CA ILE A 167 6.93 7.27 8.65
C ILE A 167 6.58 6.37 7.46
N ALA A 168 5.33 6.38 7.02
CA ALA A 168 4.90 5.72 5.79
C ALA A 168 4.45 6.77 4.76
N VAL A 169 5.16 6.84 3.64
CA VAL A 169 4.91 7.80 2.56
C VAL A 169 4.07 7.17 1.48
N ILE A 170 2.89 7.72 1.23
CA ILE A 170 1.93 7.26 0.23
C ILE A 170 2.16 8.07 -1.04
N SER A 171 2.72 7.44 -2.06
CA SER A 171 2.96 8.11 -3.33
C SER A 171 3.16 7.11 -4.48
N THR A 172 3.04 7.60 -5.70
CA THR A 172 3.45 6.86 -6.90
C THR A 172 4.95 6.67 -6.92
N VAL A 173 5.69 7.72 -6.60
CA VAL A 173 7.17 7.79 -6.58
C VAL A 173 7.62 8.43 -5.28
N LEU A 174 8.66 7.87 -4.66
CA LEU A 174 9.35 8.48 -3.54
C LEU A 174 10.80 8.78 -3.95
N ALA A 175 11.11 10.06 -4.14
CA ALA A 175 12.47 10.51 -4.45
C ALA A 175 13.43 10.08 -3.32
N PRO A 176 14.63 9.53 -3.64
CA PRO A 176 15.61 9.14 -2.64
C PRO A 176 15.98 10.29 -1.68
N GLU A 177 16.13 11.50 -2.21
CA GLU A 177 16.50 12.68 -1.43
C GLU A 177 15.44 13.03 -0.37
N LEU A 178 14.15 12.87 -0.72
CA LEU A 178 13.05 13.12 0.22
C LEU A 178 13.06 12.10 1.36
N ARG A 179 13.40 10.83 1.06
CA ARG A 179 13.55 9.79 2.08
C ARG A 179 14.69 10.13 3.02
N GLU A 180 15.87 10.43 2.48
CA GLU A 180 17.07 10.77 3.27
C GLU A 180 16.83 11.99 4.16
N ASP A 181 16.23 13.05 3.62
CA ASP A 181 15.87 14.25 4.37
C ASP A 181 14.87 13.96 5.49
N ALA A 182 13.90 13.06 5.24
CA ALA A 182 12.92 12.65 6.24
C ALA A 182 13.57 11.82 7.37
N GLU A 183 14.40 10.84 7.02
CA GLU A 183 15.14 10.02 7.99
C GLU A 183 16.07 10.88 8.85
N ALA A 184 16.75 11.86 8.25
CA ALA A 184 17.61 12.80 8.97
C ALA A 184 16.80 13.71 9.92
N THR A 185 15.64 14.20 9.47
CA THR A 185 14.80 15.15 10.24
C THR A 185 14.10 14.46 11.41
N PHE A 186 13.50 13.29 11.18
CA PHE A 186 12.66 12.59 12.15
C PHE A 186 13.40 11.48 12.89
N LYS A 187 14.59 11.06 12.43
CA LYS A 187 15.43 10.01 13.05
C LYS A 187 14.68 8.68 13.20
N CYS A 188 13.92 8.31 12.18
CA CYS A 188 13.11 7.10 12.14
C CYS A 188 13.11 6.51 10.73
N PRO A 189 12.85 5.20 10.57
CA PRO A 189 12.69 4.57 9.27
C PRO A 189 11.56 5.18 8.44
N VAL A 190 11.79 5.36 7.14
CA VAL A 190 10.81 5.89 6.18
C VAL A 190 10.43 4.84 5.13
N TYR A 191 9.20 4.36 5.23
CA TYR A 191 8.62 3.38 4.31
C TYR A 191 7.93 4.08 3.13
N HIS A 192 7.99 3.47 1.96
CA HIS A 192 7.23 3.87 0.77
C HIS A 192 6.05 2.95 0.56
N GLN A 193 4.84 3.48 0.68
CA GLN A 193 3.62 2.85 0.21
C GLN A 193 3.38 3.24 -1.25
N TYR A 194 3.59 2.30 -2.17
CA TYR A 194 3.24 2.51 -3.57
C TYR A 194 1.72 2.63 -3.70
N SER A 195 1.28 3.75 -4.25
CA SER A 195 -0.13 4.02 -4.54
C SER A 195 -0.28 4.80 -5.83
N SER A 196 -1.26 4.43 -6.66
CA SER A 196 -1.67 5.20 -7.84
C SER A 196 -3.19 5.39 -7.86
N GLU A 197 -3.70 6.29 -8.72
CA GLU A 197 -5.15 6.46 -8.90
C GLU A 197 -5.82 5.18 -9.40
N GLU A 198 -5.11 4.42 -10.24
CA GLU A 198 -5.63 3.18 -10.81
C GLU A 198 -5.64 2.05 -9.78
N THR A 199 -4.58 1.95 -8.99
CA THR A 199 -4.29 0.78 -8.16
C THR A 199 -4.61 0.96 -6.68
N GLY A 200 -4.77 2.19 -6.20
CA GLY A 200 -4.76 2.48 -4.77
C GLY A 200 -3.46 1.97 -4.10
N PRO A 201 -3.44 1.82 -2.77
CA PRO A 201 -2.23 1.38 -2.07
C PRO A 201 -2.02 -0.13 -2.22
N LEU A 202 -0.88 -0.52 -2.80
CA LEU A 202 -0.55 -1.92 -3.07
C LEU A 202 0.44 -2.50 -2.06
N VAL A 203 1.64 -1.90 -1.95
CA VAL A 203 2.79 -2.48 -1.23
C VAL A 203 3.46 -1.41 -0.39
N ILE A 204 3.98 -1.80 0.77
CA ILE A 204 4.84 -0.96 1.60
C ILE A 204 6.26 -1.53 1.60
N THR A 205 7.23 -0.72 1.18
CA THR A 205 8.65 -1.09 1.09
C THR A 205 9.51 -0.19 1.97
N TYR A 206 10.60 -0.73 2.50
CA TYR A 206 11.58 0.06 3.26
C TYR A 206 12.71 0.61 2.36
N SER A 207 13.17 -0.20 1.41
CA SER A 207 14.24 0.13 0.47
C SER A 207 13.88 -0.41 -0.92
N PRO A 208 14.32 0.24 -2.02
CA PRO A 208 14.25 -0.30 -3.38
C PRO A 208 14.82 -1.73 -3.49
N GLU A 209 15.75 -2.10 -2.60
CA GLU A 209 16.41 -3.40 -2.54
C GLU A 209 15.64 -4.48 -1.75
N LEU A 210 14.35 -4.24 -1.46
CA LEU A 210 13.35 -5.30 -1.25
C LEU A 210 13.39 -6.06 0.09
N ASN A 211 13.18 -5.33 1.19
CA ASN A 211 12.41 -5.85 2.32
C ASN A 211 10.98 -5.28 2.22
N ALA A 212 10.13 -5.92 1.42
CA ALA A 212 8.73 -5.54 1.25
C ALA A 212 7.86 -6.21 2.32
N ASN A 213 7.11 -5.41 3.08
CA ASN A 213 6.05 -5.94 3.94
C ASN A 213 4.82 -6.15 3.06
N TYR A 214 4.41 -7.42 2.90
CA TYR A 214 3.22 -7.77 2.13
C TYR A 214 2.05 -8.09 3.04
N PHE A 215 0.84 -7.86 2.51
CA PHE A 215 -0.43 -8.13 3.17
C PHE A 215 -0.98 -9.45 2.61
N PRO A 216 -0.79 -10.60 3.28
CA PRO A 216 -1.08 -11.91 2.70
C PRO A 216 -2.56 -12.14 2.34
N TRP A 217 -3.47 -11.34 2.93
CA TRP A 217 -4.90 -11.37 2.61
C TRP A 217 -5.27 -10.52 1.39
N SER A 218 -4.44 -9.56 0.97
CA SER A 218 -4.79 -8.61 -0.10
C SER A 218 -3.85 -8.65 -1.30
N HIS A 219 -2.60 -9.10 -1.17
CA HIS A 219 -1.65 -9.12 -2.27
C HIS A 219 -0.76 -10.37 -2.25
N CYS A 220 -0.41 -10.86 -3.44
CA CYS A 220 0.69 -11.76 -3.70
C CYS A 220 1.80 -10.96 -4.39
N ILE A 221 3.05 -11.14 -3.96
CA ILE A 221 4.21 -10.43 -4.52
C ILE A 221 5.17 -11.44 -5.15
N GLU A 222 5.64 -11.15 -6.35
CA GLU A 222 6.73 -11.85 -7.01
C GLU A 222 7.91 -10.88 -7.22
N THR A 223 9.13 -11.38 -7.06
CA THR A 223 10.34 -10.65 -7.44
C THR A 223 10.66 -10.92 -8.92
N ALA A 224 10.78 -9.86 -9.73
CA ALA A 224 11.21 -9.94 -11.12
C ALA A 224 12.54 -9.18 -11.32
N ARG A 225 13.29 -9.47 -12.39
CA ARG A 225 14.55 -8.75 -12.69
C ARG A 225 14.26 -7.25 -12.81
N GLY A 226 14.69 -6.47 -11.82
CA GLY A 226 14.52 -5.02 -11.76
C GLY A 226 13.15 -4.52 -11.29
N GLY A 227 12.39 -5.29 -10.49
CA GLY A 227 11.18 -4.75 -9.86
C GLY A 227 10.29 -5.78 -9.15
N LEU A 228 9.13 -5.29 -8.68
CA LEU A 228 8.09 -6.09 -8.02
C LEU A 228 6.91 -6.31 -8.95
N LEU A 229 6.41 -7.54 -8.98
CA LEU A 229 5.10 -7.85 -9.55
C LEU A 229 4.11 -8.10 -8.42
N VAL A 230 2.93 -7.52 -8.55
CA VAL A 230 1.86 -7.62 -7.57
C VAL A 230 0.62 -8.23 -8.21
N THR A 231 0.06 -9.23 -7.53
CA THR A 231 -1.27 -9.75 -7.81
C THR A 231 -2.19 -9.44 -6.65
N THR A 232 -3.24 -8.64 -6.89
CA THR A 232 -4.21 -8.29 -5.85
C THR A 232 -5.16 -9.45 -5.62
N LEU A 233 -5.48 -9.74 -4.36
CA LEU A 233 -6.41 -10.78 -3.93
C LEU A 233 -7.84 -10.25 -3.73
N THR A 234 -8.15 -9.11 -4.36
CA THR A 234 -9.42 -8.39 -4.30
C THR A 234 -10.00 -8.18 -5.70
N LYS A 235 -11.28 -7.80 -5.79
CA LYS A 235 -11.97 -7.53 -7.06
C LYS A 235 -12.08 -6.01 -7.31
N PRO A 236 -11.93 -5.53 -8.55
CA PRO A 236 -11.36 -6.25 -9.69
C PRO A 236 -9.89 -6.61 -9.44
N PRO A 237 -9.35 -7.70 -10.02
CA PRO A 237 -7.96 -8.07 -9.78
C PRO A 237 -6.97 -7.38 -10.72
N LEU A 238 -5.82 -7.01 -10.18
CA LEU A 238 -4.57 -6.83 -10.92
C LEU A 238 -3.80 -8.14 -10.84
N ILE A 239 -3.44 -8.70 -11.98
CA ILE A 239 -2.66 -9.95 -12.07
C ILE A 239 -1.28 -9.62 -12.65
N ARG A 240 -0.22 -9.93 -11.90
CA ARG A 240 1.19 -9.68 -12.24
C ARG A 240 1.48 -8.23 -12.66
N TYR A 241 0.92 -7.28 -11.92
CA TYR A 241 1.14 -5.85 -12.16
C TYR A 241 2.55 -5.42 -11.76
N LYS A 242 3.30 -4.83 -12.69
CA LYS A 242 4.62 -4.30 -12.41
C LYS A 242 4.53 -2.96 -11.68
N ILE A 243 5.09 -2.93 -10.47
CA ILE A 243 5.34 -1.68 -9.75
C ILE A 243 6.65 -1.10 -10.28
N GLU A 244 6.57 0.12 -10.81
CA GLU A 244 7.73 0.94 -11.14
C GLU A 244 8.24 1.57 -9.85
N VAL A 245 9.12 0.87 -9.15
CA VAL A 245 9.86 1.44 -8.02
C VAL A 245 11.05 2.19 -8.63
N SER A 246 10.94 3.51 -8.73
CA SER A 246 12.06 4.39 -9.09
C SER A 246 13.01 4.57 -7.93
#